data_AF-A0A7V0SRW6-F1
#
_entry.id   AF-A0A7V0SRW6-F1
#
_cell.length_a   1.000
_cell.length_b   1.000
_cell.length_c   1.000
_cell.angle_alpha   90.00
_cell.angle_beta   90.00
_cell.angle_gamma   90.00
#
_symmetry.space_group_name_H-M   'P 1'
#
loop_
_entity.id
_entity.type
_entity.pdbx_description
1 polymer ?
#
loop_
_entity_poly.entity_id
_entity_poly.type
_entity_poly.pdbx_seq_one_letter_code
_entity_poly.pdbx_strand_id
1 'polypeptide(L)'
;MLKKIRKALEKYSFIKNIMVLMSGSGLALVIPFLVSPILTRFFSPADFGLWGTYSAIVAVVSVIANGRYELAILLPDNKEDAFYIFSGSLLIAIVFSIILVFVNVFYGNSIATAFDLPEIRA
;
A
#
# COMPACT_ATOMS: atom_id res chain seq x y z
N MET A 1 26.80 17.60 -29.58
CA MET A 1 25.52 18.30 -29.27
C MET A 1 24.38 17.30 -29.01
N LEU A 2 24.14 16.32 -29.88
CA LEU A 2 23.10 15.29 -29.75
C LEU A 2 23.14 14.47 -28.44
N LYS A 3 24.34 14.11 -27.95
CA LYS A 3 24.50 13.41 -26.65
C LYS A 3 24.02 14.23 -25.44
N LYS A 4 24.19 15.57 -25.47
CA LYS A 4 23.71 16.45 -24.39
C LYS A 4 22.18 16.53 -24.38
N ILE A 5 21.57 16.60 -25.56
CA ILE A 5 20.11 16.65 -25.72
C ILE A 5 19.46 15.34 -25.27
N ARG A 6 20.01 14.18 -25.66
CA ARG A 6 19.53 12.87 -25.20
C ARG A 6 19.58 12.73 -23.67
N LYS A 7 20.70 13.13 -23.06
CA LYS A 7 20.86 13.06 -21.59
C LYS A 7 19.88 13.98 -20.85
N ALA A 8 19.55 15.14 -21.44
CA ALA A 8 18.53 16.04 -20.90
C ALA A 8 17.11 15.45 -21.01
N LEU A 9 16.79 14.76 -22.11
CA LEU A 9 15.51 14.07 -22.30
C LEU A 9 15.33 12.87 -21.37
N GLU A 10 16.38 12.08 -21.15
CA GLU A 10 16.37 10.95 -20.20
C GLU A 10 16.15 11.46 -18.76
N LYS A 11 16.84 12.54 -18.36
CA LYS A 11 16.63 13.19 -17.06
C LYS A 11 15.19 13.73 -16.91
N TYR A 12 14.63 14.32 -17.97
CA TYR A 12 13.25 14.80 -17.97
C TYR A 12 12.24 13.67 -17.81
N SER A 13 12.43 12.55 -18.52
CA SER A 13 11.59 11.35 -18.39
C SER A 13 11.64 10.77 -16.98
N PHE A 14 12.83 10.68 -16.40
CA PHE A 14 13.03 10.20 -15.02
C PHE A 14 12.34 11.08 -13.97
N ILE A 15 12.57 12.41 -14.03
CA ILE A 15 11.92 13.36 -13.10
C ILE A 15 10.40 13.34 -13.27
N LYS A 16 9.89 13.26 -14.51
CA LYS A 16 8.47 13.12 -14.78
C LYS A 16 7.89 11.87 -14.11
N ASN A 17 8.56 10.72 -14.24
CA ASN A 17 8.09 9.46 -13.64
C ASN A 17 8.09 9.53 -12.11
N ILE A 18 9.12 10.13 -11.49
CA ILE A 18 9.14 10.38 -10.05
C ILE A 18 7.98 11.30 -9.63
N MET A 19 7.78 12.41 -10.34
CA MET A 19 6.69 13.35 -10.04
C MET A 19 5.32 12.68 -10.14
N VAL A 20 5.11 11.81 -11.12
CA VAL A 20 3.88 11.01 -11.24
C VAL A 20 3.71 10.11 -10.02
N LEU A 21 4.75 9.34 -9.63
CA LEU A 21 4.69 8.45 -8.47
C LEU A 21 4.43 9.22 -7.17
N MET A 22 5.17 10.31 -6.93
CA MET A 22 5.02 11.18 -5.77
C MET A 22 3.65 11.84 -5.72
N SER A 23 3.12 12.28 -6.86
CA SER A 23 1.78 12.89 -6.91
C SER A 23 0.69 11.87 -6.54
N GLY A 24 0.83 10.61 -6.97
CA GLY A 24 -0.06 9.52 -6.56
C GLY A 24 -0.04 9.31 -5.05
N SER A 25 1.15 9.19 -4.45
CA SER A 25 1.29 9.04 -2.99
C SER A 25 0.79 10.27 -2.23
N GLY A 26 1.09 11.48 -2.72
CA GLY A 26 0.64 12.73 -2.12
C GLY A 26 -0.88 12.84 -2.12
N LEU A 27 -1.53 12.52 -3.25
CA LEU A 27 -3.00 12.49 -3.34
C LEU A 27 -3.61 11.47 -2.38
N ALA A 28 -3.00 10.28 -2.26
CA ALA A 28 -3.48 9.25 -1.33
C ALA A 28 -3.45 9.70 0.14
N LEU A 29 -2.55 10.61 0.52
CA LEU A 29 -2.51 11.21 1.87
C LEU A 29 -3.49 12.38 2.03
N VAL A 30 -3.64 13.20 0.99
CA VAL A 30 -4.50 14.41 1.04
C VAL A 30 -5.99 14.04 1.04
N ILE A 31 -6.39 13.00 0.30
CA ILE A 31 -7.80 12.61 0.20
C ILE A 31 -8.40 12.29 1.59
N PRO A 32 -7.83 11.39 2.42
CA PRO A 32 -8.35 11.12 3.77
C PRO A 32 -8.38 12.37 4.66
N PHE A 33 -7.37 13.23 4.55
CA PHE A 33 -7.31 14.48 5.32
C PHE A 33 -8.49 15.41 4.98
N LEU A 34 -8.78 15.61 3.69
CA LEU A 34 -9.89 16.44 3.24
C LEU A 34 -11.27 15.82 3.51
N VAL A 35 -11.35 14.49 3.56
CA VAL A 35 -12.59 13.75 3.84
C VAL A 35 -12.85 13.64 5.35
N SER A 36 -11.81 13.78 6.19
CA SER A 36 -11.92 13.69 7.65
C SER A 36 -12.97 14.62 8.30
N PRO A 37 -13.21 15.88 7.86
CA PRO A 37 -14.25 16.74 8.44
C PRO A 37 -15.66 16.20 8.15
N ILE A 38 -15.82 15.48 7.04
CA ILE A 38 -17.09 14.83 6.69
C ILE A 38 -17.26 13.59 7.56
N LEU A 39 -16.24 12.75 7.66
CA LEU A 39 -16.28 11.53 8.47
C LEU A 39 -16.52 11.83 9.95
N THR A 40 -15.86 12.85 10.51
CA THR A 40 -16.04 13.26 11.92
C THR A 40 -17.43 13.76 12.26
N ARG A 41 -18.28 14.05 11.26
CA ARG A 41 -19.70 14.34 11.47
C ARG A 41 -20.57 13.08 11.55
N PHE A 42 -20.17 12.00 10.87
CA PHE A 42 -20.93 10.74 10.82
C PHE A 42 -20.45 9.72 11.86
N PHE A 43 -19.17 9.76 12.22
CA PHE A 43 -18.52 8.80 13.11
C PHE A 43 -18.21 9.44 14.47
N SER A 44 -18.39 8.66 15.52
CA SER A 44 -18.04 9.05 16.88
C SER A 44 -16.51 9.04 17.08
N PRO A 45 -15.98 9.73 18.11
CA PRO A 45 -14.57 9.63 18.45
C PRO A 45 -14.08 8.20 18.75
N ALA A 46 -14.97 7.33 19.24
CA ALA A 46 -14.66 5.92 19.50
C ALA A 46 -14.40 5.14 18.21
N ASP A 47 -15.20 5.41 17.16
CA ASP A 47 -15.04 4.77 15.84
C ASP A 47 -13.69 5.13 15.19
N PHE A 48 -13.19 6.35 15.42
CA PHE A 48 -11.85 6.74 14.96
C PHE A 48 -10.73 6.02 15.71
N GLY A 49 -10.92 5.71 17.00
CA GLY A 49 -10.00 4.86 17.75
C GLY A 49 -9.93 3.46 17.17
N LEU A 50 -11.09 2.89 16.83
CA LEU A 50 -11.23 1.60 16.16
C LEU A 50 -10.50 1.56 14.82
N TRP A 51 -10.77 2.57 13.97
CA TRP A 51 -10.14 2.74 12.67
C TRP A 51 -8.62 2.92 12.78
N GLY A 52 -8.16 3.67 13.78
CA GLY A 52 -6.72 3.89 14.03
C GLY A 52 -6.00 2.59 14.35
N THR A 53 -6.55 1.78 15.25
CA THR A 53 -5.97 0.48 15.60
C THR A 53 -5.97 -0.49 14.42
N TYR A 54 -7.08 -0.57 13.68
CA TYR A 54 -7.15 -1.37 12.45
C TYR A 54 -6.08 -0.92 11.43
N SER A 55 -5.98 0.38 11.21
CA SER A 55 -5.03 0.96 10.25
C SER A 55 -3.57 0.72 10.65
N ALA A 56 -3.26 0.74 11.95
CA ALA A 56 -1.91 0.42 12.46
C ALA A 56 -1.53 -1.04 12.15
N ILE A 57 -2.45 -1.99 12.37
CA ILE A 57 -2.22 -3.40 12.05
C ILE A 57 -2.03 -3.58 10.54
N VAL A 58 -2.92 -3.00 9.74
CA VAL A 58 -2.83 -3.04 8.27
C VAL A 58 -1.51 -2.47 7.80
N ALA A 59 -1.07 -1.32 8.31
CA ALA A 59 0.19 -0.70 7.92
C ALA A 59 1.40 -1.62 8.13
N VAL A 60 1.46 -2.35 9.25
CA VAL A 60 2.54 -3.32 9.52
C VAL A 60 2.47 -4.50 8.54
N VAL A 61 1.27 -5.04 8.33
CA VAL A 61 1.05 -6.20 7.45
C VAL A 61 1.32 -5.85 5.98
N SER A 62 0.97 -4.64 5.54
CA SER A 62 1.19 -4.17 4.16
C SER A 62 2.67 -4.15 3.77
N VAL A 63 3.59 -3.89 4.70
CA VAL A 63 5.04 -3.82 4.43
C VAL A 63 5.61 -5.15 3.91
N ILE A 64 5.02 -6.27 4.31
CA ILE A 64 5.46 -7.62 3.92
C ILE A 64 4.52 -8.26 2.89
N ALA A 65 3.44 -7.59 2.51
CA ALA A 65 2.34 -8.20 1.76
C ALA A 65 2.74 -8.74 0.39
N ASN A 66 3.76 -8.15 -0.22
CA ASN A 66 4.32 -8.55 -1.49
C ASN A 66 5.82 -8.87 -1.38
N GLY A 67 6.33 -9.15 -0.17
CA GLY A 67 7.73 -9.47 0.10
C GLY A 67 8.74 -8.37 -0.24
N ARG A 68 8.30 -7.12 -0.41
CA ARG A 68 9.12 -6.00 -0.91
C ARG A 68 9.63 -6.17 -2.35
N TYR A 69 9.01 -7.05 -3.13
CA TYR A 69 9.39 -7.28 -4.52
C TYR A 69 9.08 -6.09 -5.44
N GLU A 70 8.25 -5.13 -5.01
CA GLU A 70 8.06 -3.84 -5.69
C GLU A 70 9.37 -3.05 -5.86
N LEU A 71 10.31 -3.22 -4.93
CA LEU A 71 11.65 -2.63 -5.03
C LEU A 71 12.52 -3.43 -6.01
N ALA A 72 12.33 -4.75 -6.05
CA ALA A 72 13.08 -5.65 -6.92
C ALA A 72 12.77 -5.44 -8.42
N ILE A 73 11.55 -4.98 -8.76
CA ILE A 73 11.13 -4.70 -10.14
C ILE A 73 12.03 -3.66 -10.83
N LEU A 74 12.67 -2.77 -10.06
CA LEU A 74 13.52 -1.70 -10.58
C LEU A 74 14.96 -2.13 -10.89
N LEU A 75 15.37 -3.34 -10.50
CA LEU A 75 16.76 -3.82 -10.67
C LEU A 75 17.10 -4.32 -12.08
N PRO A 76 16.24 -5.04 -12.81
CA PRO A 76 16.62 -5.61 -14.10
C PRO A 76 16.75 -4.56 -15.21
N ASP A 77 17.77 -4.72 -16.06
CA ASP A 77 18.01 -3.87 -17.23
C ASP A 77 17.09 -4.20 -18.42
N ASN A 78 16.51 -5.41 -18.43
CA ASN A 78 15.63 -5.94 -19.45
C ASN A 78 14.18 -6.05 -18.95
N LYS A 79 13.25 -5.81 -19.87
CA LYS A 79 11.81 -5.82 -19.56
C LYS A 79 11.28 -7.22 -19.22
N GLU A 80 11.91 -8.26 -19.74
CA GLU A 80 11.47 -9.65 -19.54
C GLU A 80 11.71 -10.09 -18.09
N ASP A 81 12.89 -9.84 -17.54
CA ASP A 81 13.18 -10.17 -16.14
C ASP A 81 12.35 -9.32 -15.18
N ALA A 82 12.16 -8.04 -15.49
CA ALA A 82 11.24 -7.19 -14.73
C ALA A 82 9.80 -7.73 -14.73
N PHE A 83 9.36 -8.34 -15.83
CA PHE A 83 8.03 -8.98 -15.92
C PHE A 83 7.94 -10.26 -15.08
N TYR A 84 8.99 -11.08 -15.03
CA TYR A 84 9.02 -12.25 -14.14
C TYR A 84 8.97 -11.85 -12.66
N ILE A 85 9.72 -10.81 -12.26
CA ILE A 85 9.66 -10.29 -10.88
C ILE A 85 8.27 -9.73 -10.59
N PHE A 86 7.68 -8.97 -11.51
CA PHE A 86 6.33 -8.44 -11.36
C PHE A 86 5.30 -9.57 -11.16
N SER A 87 5.33 -10.59 -12.02
CA SER A 87 4.41 -11.72 -11.95
C SER A 87 4.56 -12.50 -10.64
N GLY A 88 5.81 -12.70 -10.17
CA GLY A 88 6.09 -13.29 -8.86
C GLY A 88 5.55 -12.45 -7.71
N SER A 89 5.77 -11.13 -7.74
CA SER A 89 5.27 -10.20 -6.71
C SER A 89 3.74 -10.22 -6.62
N LEU A 90 3.06 -10.32 -7.76
CA LEU A 90 1.61 -10.40 -7.84
C LEU A 90 1.08 -11.71 -7.26
N LEU A 91 1.73 -12.83 -7.59
CA LEU A 91 1.39 -14.14 -7.03
C LEU A 91 1.55 -14.16 -5.51
N ILE A 92 2.65 -13.63 -4.99
CA ILE A 92 2.89 -13.50 -3.54
C ILE A 92 1.79 -12.66 -2.90
N ALA A 93 1.46 -11.50 -3.48
CA ALA A 93 0.42 -10.63 -2.96
C ALA A 93 -0.97 -11.30 -2.93
N ILE A 94 -1.32 -12.07 -3.96
CA ILE A 94 -2.58 -12.83 -4.02
C ILE A 94 -2.60 -13.91 -2.93
N VAL A 95 -1.55 -14.72 -2.82
CA VAL A 95 -1.45 -15.78 -1.81
C VAL A 95 -1.51 -15.18 -0.40
N PHE A 96 -0.77 -14.11 -0.15
CA PHE A 96 -0.77 -13.41 1.12
C PHE A 96 -2.16 -12.85 1.45
N SER A 97 -2.85 -12.27 0.47
CA SER A 97 -4.23 -11.78 0.65
C SER A 97 -5.19 -12.90 1.01
N ILE A 98 -5.09 -14.07 0.36
CA ILE A 98 -5.89 -15.26 0.69
C ILE A 98 -5.61 -15.72 2.12
N ILE A 99 -4.34 -15.78 2.52
CA ILE A 99 -3.94 -16.14 3.88
C ILE A 99 -4.52 -15.15 4.90
N LEU A 100 -4.44 -13.84 4.64
CA LEU A 100 -5.01 -12.83 5.53
C LEU A 100 -6.52 -12.95 5.67
N VAL A 101 -7.24 -13.20 4.58
CA VAL A 101 -8.69 -13.44 4.61
C VAL A 101 -8.99 -14.68 5.46
N PHE A 102 -8.25 -15.77 5.26
CA PHE A 102 -8.41 -16.98 6.06
C PHE A 102 -8.16 -16.71 7.55
N VAL A 103 -7.05 -16.05 7.89
CA VAL A 103 -6.73 -15.69 9.28
C VAL A 103 -7.84 -14.81 9.88
N ASN A 104 -8.35 -13.84 9.13
CA ASN A 104 -9.40 -12.95 9.60
C ASN A 104 -10.72 -13.70 9.86
N VAL A 105 -11.15 -14.59 8.96
CA VAL A 105 -12.39 -15.36 9.12
C VAL A 105 -12.34 -16.32 10.31
N PHE A 106 -11.21 -17.00 10.53
CA PHE A 106 -11.11 -18.02 11.58
C PHE A 106 -10.64 -17.47 12.93
N TYR A 107 -9.80 -16.43 12.94
CA TYR A 107 -9.16 -15.89 14.16
C TYR A 107 -9.51 -14.42 14.43
N GLY A 108 -10.32 -13.76 13.59
CA GLY A 108 -10.68 -12.35 13.74
C GLY A 108 -11.27 -12.03 15.10
N ASN A 109 -12.17 -12.88 15.60
CA ASN A 109 -12.79 -12.68 16.92
C ASN A 109 -11.78 -12.80 18.09
N SER A 110 -10.80 -13.70 17.98
CA SER A 110 -9.73 -13.84 18.97
C SER A 110 -8.78 -12.65 18.94
N ILE A 111 -8.43 -12.18 17.74
CA ILE A 111 -7.60 -10.98 17.54
C ILE A 111 -8.32 -9.75 18.10
N ALA A 112 -9.59 -9.55 17.76
CA ALA A 112 -10.39 -8.43 18.26
C ALA A 112 -10.48 -8.40 19.79
N THR A 113 -10.63 -9.57 20.42
CA THR A 113 -10.65 -9.68 21.89
C THR A 113 -9.28 -9.40 22.51
N ALA A 114 -8.18 -9.82 21.87
CA ALA A 114 -6.83 -9.55 22.37
C ALA A 114 -6.44 -8.05 22.36
N PHE A 115 -7.09 -7.25 21.50
CA PHE A 115 -6.91 -5.81 21.42
C PHE A 115 -8.00 -5.01 22.17
N ASP A 116 -8.87 -5.67 22.95
CA ASP A 116 -10.03 -5.05 23.63
C ASP A 116 -10.97 -4.28 22.66
N LEU A 117 -11.17 -4.82 21.45
CA LEU A 117 -12.04 -4.25 20.42
C LEU A 117 -13.29 -5.12 20.18
N PRO A 118 -14.24 -5.19 21.14
CA PRO A 118 -15.41 -6.06 21.03
C PRO A 118 -16.39 -5.68 19.91
N GLU A 119 -16.27 -4.48 19.34
CA GLU A 119 -17.10 -3.97 18.23
C GLU A 119 -16.64 -4.48 16.85
N ILE A 120 -15.40 -4.97 16.68
CA ILE A 120 -14.89 -5.58 15.43
C ILE A 120 -15.09 -7.10 15.45
N ARG A 121 -16.29 -7.57 15.80
CA ARG A 121 -16.61 -8.99 15.66
C ARG A 121 -16.94 -9.27 14.19
N ALA A 122 -16.28 -10.28 13.62
CA ALA A 122 -16.49 -10.76 12.26
C ALA A 122 -17.79 -11.56 12.15
#